data_AF-A0A432CF09-F1
#
_entry.id   AF-A0A432CF09-F1
#
_cell.length_a   1.000
_cell.length_b   1.000
_cell.length_c   1.000
_cell.angle_alpha   90.00
_cell.angle_beta   90.00
_cell.angle_gamma   90.00
#
_symmetry.space_group_name_H-M   'P 1'
#
loop_
_entity.id
_entity.type
_entity.pdbx_description
1 polymer ?
#
loop_
_entity_poly.entity_id
_entity_poly.type
_entity_poly.pdbx_seq_one_letter_code
_entity_poly.pdbx_strand_id
1 'polypeptide(L)'
;MKNLIYISLIGLFLITSCKKDDILTNGATLPFENNNIKIELVTTSAPLSIRDIYFFNASTGLAVSYDCKTYKPTTPGITWDLN
;
A
#
# COMPACT_ATOMS: atom_id res chain seq x y z
N MET A 1 -14.55 33.60 39.21
CA MET A 1 -14.66 32.12 39.15
C MET A 1 -15.09 31.59 37.78
N LYS A 2 -16.09 32.18 37.08
CA LYS A 2 -16.47 31.76 35.71
C LYS A 2 -15.31 31.75 34.69
N ASN A 3 -14.43 32.76 34.72
CA ASN A 3 -13.30 32.84 33.78
C ASN A 3 -12.26 31.72 33.98
N LEU A 4 -12.11 31.20 35.20
CA LEU A 4 -11.24 30.06 35.50
C LEU A 4 -11.79 28.74 34.93
N ILE A 5 -13.12 28.58 34.91
CA ILE A 5 -13.78 27.42 34.32
C ILE A 5 -13.58 27.40 32.79
N TYR A 6 -13.69 28.56 32.13
CA TYR A 6 -13.47 28.65 30.69
C TYR A 6 -12.03 28.35 30.28
N ILE A 7 -11.04 28.81 31.06
CA ILE A 7 -9.62 28.50 30.83
C ILE A 7 -9.38 26.99 30.99
N SER A 8 -9.98 26.36 32.00
CA SER A 8 -9.90 24.91 32.18
C SER A 8 -10.53 24.12 31.04
N LEU A 9 -11.67 24.58 30.49
CA LEU A 9 -12.34 23.92 29.37
C LEU A 9 -11.50 23.99 28.09
N ILE A 10 -10.93 25.16 27.80
CA ILE A 10 -10.08 25.37 26.62
C ILE A 10 -8.81 24.52 26.71
N GLY A 11 -8.20 24.43 27.90
CA GLY A 11 -7.04 23.56 28.13
C GLY A 11 -7.36 22.07 27.88
N LEU A 12 -8.54 21.60 28.28
CA LEU A 12 -8.96 20.21 28.09
C LEU A 12 -9.17 19.87 26.60
N PHE A 13 -9.68 20.81 25.80
CA PHE A 13 -9.86 20.62 24.35
C PHE A 13 -8.54 20.50 23.59
N LEU A 14 -7.45 21.12 24.07
CA LEU A 14 -6.16 21.09 23.39
C LEU A 14 -5.39 19.77 23.59
N ILE A 15 -5.65 19.04 24.67
CA ILE A 15 -4.96 17.78 24.99
C ILE A 15 -5.69 16.52 24.50
N THR A 16 -6.92 16.65 23.99
CA THR A 16 -7.73 15.54 23.49
C THR A 16 -7.66 15.35 21.97
N SER A 17 -6.91 16.20 21.25
CA SER A 17 -6.72 16.03 19.82
C SER A 17 -5.75 14.87 19.55
N CYS A 18 -6.18 13.88 18.77
CA CYS A 18 -5.25 12.92 18.17
C CYS A 18 -4.21 13.65 17.31
N LYS A 19 -2.96 13.17 17.33
CA LYS A 19 -1.92 13.62 16.39
C LYS A 19 -2.41 13.25 14.98
N LYS A 20 -2.34 14.18 14.03
CA LYS A 20 -2.58 13.87 12.61
C LYS A 20 -1.51 12.91 12.13
N ASP A 21 -1.90 11.85 11.44
CA ASP A 21 -0.96 10.90 10.85
C ASP A 21 -0.03 11.60 9.86
N ASP A 22 1.24 11.19 9.86
CA ASP A 22 2.25 11.76 8.99
C ASP A 22 1.95 11.38 7.53
N ILE A 23 2.18 12.32 6.59
CA ILE A 23 1.96 12.09 5.17
C ILE A 23 3.03 11.11 4.67
N LEU A 24 2.62 9.97 4.11
CA LEU A 24 3.53 9.03 3.46
C LEU A 24 4.10 9.65 2.18
N THR A 25 5.39 9.96 2.20
CA THR A 25 6.15 10.39 1.01
C THR A 25 6.68 9.16 0.27
N ASN A 26 6.84 9.27 -1.06
CA ASN A 26 7.48 8.21 -1.85
C ASN A 26 8.89 7.92 -1.29
N GLY A 27 9.14 6.67 -0.91
CA GLY A 27 10.39 6.22 -0.28
C GLY A 27 10.37 6.19 1.25
N ALA A 28 9.25 6.54 1.91
CA ALA A 28 9.07 6.29 3.33
C ALA A 28 9.02 4.78 3.61
N THR A 29 9.82 4.31 4.56
CA THR A 29 9.77 2.91 5.02
C THR A 29 8.42 2.65 5.68
N LEU A 30 7.66 1.70 5.15
CA LEU A 30 6.36 1.34 5.72
C LEU A 30 6.59 0.57 7.04
N PRO A 31 5.65 0.61 8.00
CA PRO A 31 5.83 0.01 9.33
C PRO A 31 6.01 -1.52 9.33
N PHE A 32 5.78 -2.18 8.20
CA PHE A 32 5.99 -3.62 7.99
C PHE A 32 7.17 -3.95 7.08
N GLU A 33 7.90 -2.93 6.60
CA GLU A 33 9.04 -3.12 5.72
C GLU A 33 10.30 -3.49 6.49
N ASN A 34 11.05 -4.44 5.94
CA ASN A 34 12.37 -4.84 6.40
C ASN A 34 13.17 -5.40 5.23
N ASN A 35 14.37 -5.93 5.48
CA ASN A 35 15.23 -6.48 4.43
C ASN A 35 14.62 -7.66 3.65
N ASN A 36 13.58 -8.32 4.19
CA ASN A 36 12.92 -9.49 3.61
C ASN A 36 11.50 -9.20 3.10
N ILE A 37 10.87 -8.11 3.54
CA ILE A 37 9.48 -7.76 3.20
C ILE A 37 9.47 -6.30 2.76
N LYS A 38 9.16 -6.05 1.49
CA LYS A 38 9.14 -4.71 0.91
C LYS A 38 8.01 -4.58 -0.08
N ILE A 39 7.34 -3.43 -0.13
CA ILE A 39 6.44 -3.10 -1.23
C ILE A 39 7.16 -2.11 -2.13
N GLU A 40 7.43 -2.53 -3.36
CA GLU A 40 8.04 -1.66 -4.35
C GLU A 40 7.11 -1.50 -5.56
N LEU A 41 7.01 -0.27 -6.05
CA LEU A 41 6.36 -0.02 -7.32
C LEU A 41 7.28 -0.54 -8.42
N VAL A 42 6.94 -1.71 -8.96
CA VAL A 42 7.64 -2.29 -10.10
C VAL A 42 7.03 -1.70 -11.38
N THR A 43 7.68 -0.68 -11.95
CA THR A 43 7.22 0.01 -13.16
C THR A 43 7.60 -0.73 -14.44
N THR A 44 7.16 -1.97 -14.61
CA THR A 44 7.41 -2.72 -15.85
C THR A 44 6.22 -3.59 -16.25
N SER A 45 5.65 -3.32 -17.43
CA SER A 45 4.76 -4.20 -18.23
C SER A 45 3.53 -4.83 -17.55
N ALA A 46 3.20 -4.52 -16.30
CA ALA A 46 2.04 -5.08 -15.63
C ALA A 46 0.75 -4.78 -16.42
N PRO A 47 -0.05 -5.79 -16.77
CA PRO A 47 -1.26 -5.57 -17.56
C PRO A 47 -2.28 -4.71 -16.80
N LEU A 48 -3.06 -3.93 -17.55
CA LEU A 48 -4.15 -3.16 -16.97
C LEU A 48 -5.28 -4.09 -16.50
N SER A 49 -5.95 -3.71 -15.41
CA SER A 49 -7.18 -4.37 -14.94
C SER A 49 -7.01 -5.85 -14.57
N ILE A 50 -5.90 -6.23 -13.94
CA ILE A 50 -5.76 -7.55 -13.32
C ILE A 50 -6.89 -7.76 -12.30
N ARG A 51 -7.53 -8.92 -12.39
CA ARG A 51 -8.62 -9.39 -11.52
C ARG A 51 -8.10 -10.33 -10.44
N ASP A 52 -7.17 -11.20 -10.80
CA ASP A 52 -6.58 -12.18 -9.87
C ASP A 52 -5.19 -12.62 -10.32
N ILE A 53 -4.38 -13.10 -9.37
CA ILE A 53 -3.01 -13.60 -9.57
C ILE A 53 -2.78 -14.84 -8.68
N TYR A 54 -2.25 -15.90 -9.27
CA TYR A 54 -1.88 -17.12 -8.57
C TYR A 54 -0.48 -17.61 -8.96
N PHE A 55 0.34 -18.00 -7.97
CA PHE A 55 1.66 -18.57 -8.18
C PHE A 55 1.70 -20.05 -7.76
N PHE A 56 2.11 -20.93 -8.68
CA PHE A 56 2.36 -22.34 -8.40
C PHE A 56 3.68 -22.55 -7.64
N ASN A 57 4.65 -21.68 -7.90
CA ASN A 57 5.94 -21.60 -7.22
C ASN A 57 6.55 -20.20 -7.42
N ALA A 58 7.72 -19.94 -6.83
CA ALA A 58 8.38 -18.62 -6.87
C ALA A 58 8.66 -18.07 -8.29
N SER A 59 8.68 -18.92 -9.32
CA SER A 59 8.99 -18.55 -10.70
C SER A 59 7.84 -18.77 -11.70
N THR A 60 6.76 -19.44 -11.29
CA THR A 60 5.66 -19.84 -12.19
C THR A 60 4.33 -19.41 -11.60
N GLY A 61 3.54 -18.66 -12.37
CA GLY A 61 2.21 -18.21 -11.98
C GLY A 61 1.36 -17.83 -13.18
N LEU A 62 0.19 -17.28 -12.89
CA LEU A 62 -0.81 -16.79 -13.85
C LEU A 62 -1.48 -15.54 -13.29
N ALA A 63 -1.80 -14.60 -14.18
CA ALA A 63 -2.68 -13.49 -13.87
C ALA A 63 -3.80 -13.43 -14.89
N VAL A 64 -5.01 -13.08 -14.44
CA VAL A 64 -6.19 -12.90 -15.30
C VAL A 64 -6.67 -11.46 -15.22
N SER A 65 -7.13 -10.92 -16.33
CA SER A 65 -7.60 -9.53 -16.43
C SER A 65 -9.08 -9.46 -16.76
N TYR A 66 -9.65 -8.27 -16.58
CA TYR A 66 -11.06 -8.02 -16.89
C TYR A 66 -11.40 -8.14 -18.39
N ASP A 67 -10.44 -7.86 -19.27
CA ASP A 67 -10.60 -8.00 -20.73
C ASP A 67 -10.41 -9.45 -21.22
N CYS A 68 -10.62 -10.43 -20.33
CA CYS A 68 -10.56 -11.87 -20.61
C CYS A 68 -9.18 -12.37 -21.10
N LYS A 69 -8.10 -11.66 -20.77
CA LYS A 69 -6.73 -12.10 -21.10
C LYS A 69 -6.10 -12.83 -19.92
N THR A 70 -5.18 -13.72 -20.27
CA THR A 70 -4.37 -14.46 -19.30
C THR A 70 -2.90 -14.15 -19.57
N TYR A 71 -2.15 -13.90 -18.50
CA TYR A 71 -0.76 -13.52 -18.56
C TYR A 71 0.09 -14.48 -17.76
N LYS A 72 1.30 -14.75 -18.26
CA LYS A 72 2.31 -15.53 -17.58
C LYS A 72 3.45 -14.62 -17.12
N PRO A 73 3.89 -14.69 -15.86
CA PRO A 73 5.06 -13.95 -15.42
C PRO A 73 6.34 -14.60 -16.00
N THR A 74 7.24 -13.79 -16.56
CA THR A 74 8.53 -14.25 -17.13
C THR A 74 9.72 -14.02 -16.21
N THR A 75 9.58 -13.08 -15.29
CA THR A 75 10.46 -12.88 -14.13
C THR A 75 9.54 -12.85 -12.90
N PRO A 76 9.95 -13.29 -11.70
CA PRO A 76 9.09 -13.51 -10.52
C PRO A 76 8.10 -12.38 -10.16
N GLY A 77 7.01 -12.23 -10.92
CA GLY A 77 6.03 -11.14 -10.84
C GLY A 77 6.43 -9.80 -11.47
N ILE A 78 7.60 -9.65 -12.10
CA ILE A 78 8.12 -8.34 -12.60
C ILE A 78 7.71 -8.05 -14.06
N THR A 79 7.74 -9.06 -14.93
CA THR A 79 7.35 -8.95 -16.34
C THR A 79 6.29 -9.97 -16.71
N TRP A 80 5.36 -9.60 -17.59
CA TRP A 80 4.18 -10.39 -17.93
C TRP A 80 3.99 -10.50 -19.44
N ASP A 81 3.97 -11.73 -19.93
CA ASP A 81 3.71 -12.02 -21.34
C ASP A 81 2.24 -12.42 -21.52
N LEU A 82 1.61 -11.90 -22.57
CA LEU A 82 0.29 -12.37 -23.01
C LEU A 82 0.44 -13.80 -23.52
N ASN A 83 -0.37 -14.72 -22.99
CA ASN A 83 -0.41 -16.11 -23.42
C ASN A 83 -1.31 -16.33 -24.63
#